data_AF-A0A7C9EHI2-F1
#
_entry.id   AF-A0A7C9EHI2-F1
#
_cell.length_a   1.000
_cell.length_b   1.000
_cell.length_c   1.000
_cell.angle_alpha   90.00
_cell.angle_beta   90.00
_cell.angle_gamma   90.00
#
_symmetry.space_group_name_H-M   'P 1'
#
loop_
_entity.id
_entity.type
_entity.pdbx_description
1 polymer ?
#
loop_
_entity_poly.entity_id
_entity_poly.type
_entity_poly.pdbx_seq_one_letter_code
_entity_poly.pdbx_strand_id
1 'polypeptide(L)'
;FSHSSASATHTGLAPVIEASLAVYHLLSVVDSSLYSHLVELGVEPQYFALRWLRVLFGREFSLEELLVIWDEIFSFENSPSVKAPEGDSSGVLNSPRGAFITAMAVSMMLNLRSSLLATEHATTCLQRLLNIPENVELDKLIEKAKSLVSLALDSNVPFHSTPVVGDVNRAKQSNENNHT
;
A
#
# COMPACT_ATOMS: atom_id res chain seq x y z
N PHE A 1 20.17 2.73 -31.80
CA PHE A 1 19.55 3.44 -30.67
C PHE A 1 19.49 2.47 -29.51
N SER A 2 20.43 2.61 -28.58
CA SER A 2 20.66 1.66 -27.50
C SER A 2 19.62 1.86 -26.40
N HIS A 3 18.98 0.77 -25.97
CA HIS A 3 18.06 0.77 -24.83
C HIS A 3 18.83 1.18 -23.57
N SER A 4 18.49 2.33 -23.01
CA SER A 4 18.94 2.73 -21.68
C SER A 4 18.39 1.72 -20.68
N SER A 5 19.29 1.02 -20.00
CA SER A 5 18.98 0.08 -18.94
C SER A 5 18.14 0.81 -17.89
N ALA A 6 16.86 0.46 -17.80
CA ALA A 6 16.03 0.87 -16.67
C ALA A 6 16.76 0.44 -15.40
N SER A 7 17.15 1.43 -14.59
CA SER A 7 17.82 1.21 -13.31
C SER A 7 16.98 0.22 -12.51
N ALA A 8 17.54 -0.98 -12.29
CA ALA A 8 16.88 -2.01 -11.51
C ALA A 8 16.76 -1.52 -10.07
N THR A 9 15.53 -1.39 -9.57
CA THR A 9 15.27 -1.22 -8.15
C THR A 9 15.81 -2.47 -7.44
N HIS A 10 16.69 -2.30 -6.45
CA HIS A 10 17.51 -3.36 -5.86
C HIS A 10 16.73 -4.46 -5.09
N THR A 11 15.39 -4.36 -4.99
CA THR A 11 14.51 -5.43 -4.47
C THR A 11 14.14 -6.47 -5.54
N GLY A 12 14.34 -6.16 -6.82
CA GLY A 12 13.90 -7.01 -7.95
C GLY A 12 12.37 -7.11 -8.11
N LEU A 13 11.60 -6.41 -7.28
CA LEU A 13 10.14 -6.38 -7.34
C LEU A 13 9.67 -5.36 -8.37
N ALA A 14 8.53 -5.65 -9.01
CA ALA A 14 7.91 -4.69 -9.91
C ALA A 14 7.48 -3.42 -9.13
N PRO A 15 7.63 -2.21 -9.70
CA PRO A 15 7.28 -0.94 -9.05
C PRO A 15 5.89 -0.90 -8.38
N VAL A 16 4.90 -1.52 -9.01
CA VAL A 16 3.53 -1.62 -8.46
C VAL A 16 3.49 -2.43 -7.16
N ILE A 17 4.27 -3.50 -7.06
CA ILE A 17 4.30 -4.36 -5.88
C ILE A 17 4.91 -3.57 -4.73
N GLU A 18 6.04 -2.90 -4.98
CA GLU A 18 6.69 -2.04 -3.99
C GLU A 18 5.76 -0.92 -3.48
N ALA A 19 5.10 -0.20 -4.38
CA ALA A 19 4.14 0.84 -4.00
C ALA A 19 2.93 0.28 -3.24
N SER A 20 2.44 -0.91 -3.60
CA SER A 20 1.34 -1.57 -2.90
C SER A 20 1.74 -2.04 -1.50
N LEU A 21 2.98 -2.52 -1.34
CA LEU A 21 3.51 -2.91 -0.03
C LEU A 21 3.68 -1.70 0.90
N ALA A 22 4.03 -0.53 0.38
CA ALA A 22 4.09 0.70 1.18
C ALA A 22 2.72 1.04 1.83
N VAL A 23 1.61 0.80 1.11
CA VAL A 23 0.25 0.97 1.67
C VAL A 23 0.00 0.02 2.83
N TYR A 24 0.34 -1.26 2.68
CA TYR A 24 0.20 -2.24 3.77
C TYR A 24 1.14 -1.98 4.94
N HIS A 25 2.35 -1.50 4.69
CA HIS A 25 3.27 -1.16 5.74
C HIS A 25 2.76 0.02 6.57
N LEU A 26 2.29 1.10 5.94
CA LEU A 26 1.66 2.17 6.67
C LEU A 26 0.41 1.69 7.43
N LEU A 27 -0.42 0.84 6.81
CA LEU A 27 -1.61 0.29 7.46
C LEU A 27 -1.25 -0.54 8.71
N SER A 28 -0.20 -1.35 8.68
CA SER A 28 0.19 -2.18 9.83
C SER A 28 0.59 -1.35 11.04
N VAL A 29 1.15 -0.15 10.81
CA VAL A 29 1.50 0.81 11.87
C VAL A 29 0.26 1.57 12.36
N VAL A 30 -0.66 1.94 11.46
CA VAL A 30 -1.83 2.77 11.79
C VAL A 30 -2.99 1.97 12.39
N ASP A 31 -3.24 0.76 11.89
CA ASP A 31 -4.31 -0.13 12.32
C ASP A 31 -3.91 -1.60 12.11
N SER A 32 -3.13 -2.12 13.06
CA SER A 32 -2.64 -3.50 13.01
C SER A 32 -3.76 -4.54 12.97
N SER A 33 -4.92 -4.26 13.58
CA SER A 33 -6.08 -5.17 13.55
C SER A 33 -6.65 -5.30 12.14
N LEU A 34 -6.85 -4.17 11.44
CA LEU A 34 -7.31 -4.21 10.04
C LEU A 34 -6.27 -4.86 9.12
N TYR A 35 -4.99 -4.53 9.31
CA TYR A 35 -3.90 -5.16 8.57
C TYR A 35 -3.88 -6.69 8.75
N SER A 36 -3.88 -7.18 9.99
CA SER A 36 -3.87 -8.62 10.29
C SER A 36 -5.07 -9.32 9.67
N HIS A 37 -6.26 -8.73 9.75
CA HIS A 37 -7.47 -9.27 9.14
C HIS A 37 -7.32 -9.46 7.62
N LEU A 38 -6.80 -8.44 6.91
CA LEU A 38 -6.56 -8.53 5.47
C LEU A 38 -5.53 -9.60 5.11
N VAL A 39 -4.47 -9.73 5.90
CA VAL A 39 -3.43 -10.75 5.71
C VAL A 39 -3.97 -12.16 5.96
N GLU A 40 -4.75 -12.36 7.03
CA GLU A 40 -5.38 -13.64 7.35
C GLU A 40 -6.37 -14.10 6.27
N LEU A 41 -7.09 -13.16 5.65
CA LEU A 41 -7.93 -13.43 4.49
C LEU A 41 -7.14 -13.71 3.21
N GLY A 42 -5.82 -13.51 3.19
CA GLY A 42 -4.99 -13.65 1.99
C GLY A 42 -5.21 -12.55 0.96
N VAL A 43 -5.67 -11.37 1.37
CA VAL A 43 -5.82 -10.21 0.49
C VAL A 43 -4.45 -9.56 0.32
N GLU A 44 -3.87 -9.66 -0.87
CA GLU A 44 -2.63 -8.98 -1.21
C GLU A 44 -2.91 -7.53 -1.69
N PRO A 45 -2.08 -6.53 -1.32
CA PRO A 45 -2.41 -5.14 -1.54
C PRO A 45 -2.52 -4.75 -3.01
N GLN A 46 -1.72 -5.38 -3.89
CA GLN A 46 -1.72 -5.08 -5.31
C GLN A 46 -3.05 -5.40 -6.01
N TYR A 47 -3.91 -6.23 -5.42
CA TYR A 47 -5.23 -6.55 -5.99
C TYR A 47 -6.19 -5.36 -5.99
N PHE A 48 -6.01 -4.40 -5.09
CA PHE A 48 -6.79 -3.16 -5.06
C PHE A 48 -5.93 -1.92 -5.31
N ALA A 49 -4.72 -1.87 -4.73
CA ALA A 49 -3.85 -0.70 -4.79
C ALA A 49 -3.39 -0.39 -6.21
N LEU A 50 -3.19 -1.38 -7.09
CA LEU A 50 -2.87 -1.13 -8.50
C LEU A 50 -3.91 -0.22 -9.16
N ARG A 51 -5.21 -0.48 -8.92
CA ARG A 51 -6.30 0.31 -9.51
C ARG A 51 -6.27 1.75 -9.00
N TRP A 52 -6.03 1.94 -7.71
CA TRP A 52 -5.97 3.26 -7.08
C TRP A 52 -4.74 4.05 -7.53
N LEU A 53 -3.56 3.43 -7.48
CA LEU A 53 -2.29 4.11 -7.75
C LEU A 53 -2.07 4.40 -9.23
N ARG A 54 -2.50 3.51 -10.14
CA ARG A 54 -2.26 3.65 -11.59
C ARG A 54 -2.82 4.94 -12.17
N VAL A 55 -3.94 5.44 -11.64
CA VAL A 55 -4.61 6.66 -12.09
C VAL A 55 -4.91 7.61 -10.93
N LEU A 56 -4.08 7.54 -9.87
CA LEU A 56 -4.14 8.42 -8.70
C LEU A 56 -5.58 8.68 -8.22
N PHE A 57 -6.28 7.58 -7.91
CA PHE A 57 -7.65 7.54 -7.37
C PHE A 57 -8.77 7.96 -8.33
N GLY A 58 -8.47 8.27 -9.60
CA GLY A 58 -9.44 8.77 -10.57
C GLY A 58 -10.56 7.81 -11.00
N ARG A 59 -10.60 6.58 -10.47
CA ARG A 59 -11.71 5.64 -10.66
C ARG A 59 -12.62 5.51 -9.45
N GLU A 60 -12.27 6.15 -8.34
CA GLU A 60 -12.98 6.03 -7.07
C GLU A 60 -13.72 7.32 -6.70
N PHE A 61 -13.38 8.44 -7.33
CA PHE A 61 -13.94 9.76 -7.06
C PHE A 61 -14.48 10.39 -8.34
N SER A 62 -15.47 11.28 -8.21
CA SER A 62 -15.92 12.12 -9.31
C SER A 62 -14.80 13.07 -9.75
N LEU A 63 -14.91 13.68 -10.94
CA LEU A 63 -13.88 14.59 -11.45
C LEU A 63 -13.65 15.79 -10.51
N GLU A 64 -14.72 16.35 -9.94
CA GLU A 64 -14.62 17.50 -9.03
C GLU A 64 -13.84 17.16 -7.76
N GLU A 65 -14.19 16.04 -7.11
CA GLU A 65 -13.49 15.54 -5.93
C GLU A 65 -12.04 15.14 -6.25
N LEU A 66 -11.82 14.52 -7.42
CA LEU A 66 -10.50 14.11 -7.87
C LEU A 66 -9.57 15.30 -8.03
N LEU A 67 -10.06 16.44 -8.56
CA LEU A 67 -9.27 17.65 -8.70
C LEU A 67 -8.81 18.18 -7.34
N VAL A 68 -9.66 18.14 -6.31
CA VAL A 68 -9.27 18.50 -4.93
C VAL A 68 -8.19 17.56 -4.39
N ILE A 69 -8.33 16.25 -4.59
CA ILE A 69 -7.31 15.27 -4.18
C ILE A 69 -5.99 15.53 -4.93
N TRP A 70 -6.05 15.86 -6.21
CA TRP A 70 -4.87 16.14 -7.02
C TRP A 70 -4.19 17.44 -6.63
N ASP A 71 -4.93 18.50 -6.31
CA ASP A 71 -4.38 19.74 -5.76
C ASP A 71 -3.59 19.45 -4.48
N GLU A 72 -4.13 18.62 -3.59
CA GLU A 72 -3.43 18.17 -2.39
C GLU A 72 -2.18 17.34 -2.74
N ILE A 73 -2.28 16.31 -3.59
CA ILE A 73 -1.13 15.48 -4.01
C ILE A 73 0.00 16.35 -4.60
N PHE A 74 -0.34 17.28 -5.48
CA PHE A 74 0.65 18.07 -6.20
C PHE A 74 1.19 19.24 -5.39
N SER A 75 0.55 19.61 -4.28
CA SER A 75 1.10 20.56 -3.29
C SER A 75 2.33 20.01 -2.56
N PHE A 76 2.46 18.67 -2.47
CA PHE A 76 3.64 18.03 -1.86
C PHE A 76 4.83 17.95 -2.84
N GLU A 77 6.01 18.18 -2.29
CA GLU A 77 7.30 18.00 -2.96
C GLU A 77 7.48 16.54 -3.43
N ASN A 78 7.98 16.36 -4.66
CA ASN A 78 8.28 15.04 -5.22
C ASN A 78 9.77 14.67 -5.15
N SER A 79 10.57 15.46 -4.46
CA SER A 79 11.98 15.16 -4.24
C SER A 79 12.12 14.03 -3.23
N PRO A 80 12.95 13.01 -3.49
CA PRO A 80 13.25 12.00 -2.50
C PRO A 80 13.88 12.65 -1.27
N SER A 81 13.45 12.25 -0.08
CA SER A 81 14.04 12.77 1.15
C SER A 81 15.51 12.36 1.22
N VAL A 82 16.42 13.34 1.31
CA VAL A 82 17.89 13.23 1.23
C VAL A 82 18.53 12.29 2.28
N LYS A 83 17.74 11.64 3.15
CA LYS A 83 18.20 10.79 4.25
C LYS A 83 18.34 9.29 3.92
N ALA A 84 18.22 8.88 2.65
CA ALA A 84 18.49 7.49 2.31
C ALA A 84 20.03 7.27 2.34
N PRO A 85 20.56 6.41 3.24
CA PRO A 85 21.96 6.02 3.18
C PRO A 85 22.25 5.41 1.80
N GLU A 86 23.40 5.77 1.23
CA GLU A 86 23.83 5.26 -0.07
C GLU A 86 23.83 3.72 -0.05
N GLY A 87 22.84 3.12 -0.73
CA GLY A 87 22.75 1.67 -0.89
C GLY A 87 21.34 1.10 -0.90
N ASP A 88 20.41 1.63 -0.10
CA ASP A 88 19.15 0.92 0.14
C ASP A 88 17.88 1.78 -0.03
N SER A 89 17.03 1.36 -0.97
CA SER A 89 15.63 1.72 -1.18
C SER A 89 15.32 3.15 -1.72
N SER A 90 15.42 3.30 -3.04
CA SER A 90 14.64 4.30 -3.79
C SER A 90 13.28 3.73 -4.15
N GLY A 91 12.42 3.52 -3.15
CA GLY A 91 11.04 3.09 -3.39
C GLY A 91 10.25 4.15 -4.15
N VAL A 92 9.32 3.70 -5.00
CA VAL A 92 8.54 4.56 -5.93
C VAL A 92 7.81 5.70 -5.22
N LEU A 93 7.48 5.54 -3.93
CA LEU A 93 6.75 6.52 -3.13
C LEU A 93 7.62 7.16 -2.03
N ASN A 94 8.95 7.16 -2.18
CA ASN A 94 9.91 7.69 -1.21
C ASN A 94 10.09 9.22 -1.32
N SER A 95 8.99 9.97 -1.41
CA SER A 95 8.94 11.44 -1.39
C SER A 95 7.77 11.90 -0.51
N PRO A 96 7.73 13.18 -0.06
CA PRO A 96 6.56 13.73 0.62
C PRO A 96 5.25 13.52 -0.16
N ARG A 97 5.30 13.68 -1.49
CA ARG A 97 4.17 13.36 -2.38
C ARG A 97 3.80 11.89 -2.33
N GLY A 98 4.78 10.99 -2.43
CA GLY A 98 4.54 9.56 -2.34
C GLY A 98 3.95 9.15 -0.99
N ALA A 99 4.44 9.73 0.11
CA ALA A 99 3.91 9.53 1.44
C ALA A 99 2.44 9.97 1.57
N PHE A 100 2.07 11.11 0.98
CA PHE A 100 0.68 11.54 0.93
C PHE A 100 -0.20 10.58 0.10
N ILE A 101 0.29 10.09 -1.05
CA ILE A 101 -0.44 9.09 -1.85
C ILE A 101 -0.69 7.81 -1.04
N THR A 102 0.33 7.30 -0.34
CA THR A 102 0.20 6.13 0.55
C THR A 102 -0.79 6.41 1.68
N ALA A 103 -0.69 7.58 2.31
CA ALA A 103 -1.58 8.00 3.38
C ALA A 103 -3.04 8.15 2.91
N MET A 104 -3.27 8.63 1.70
CA MET A 104 -4.61 8.72 1.10
C MET A 104 -5.23 7.34 0.91
N ALA A 105 -4.46 6.38 0.38
CA ALA A 105 -4.92 4.99 0.26
C ALA A 105 -5.28 4.38 1.63
N VAL A 106 -4.43 4.56 2.65
CA VAL A 106 -4.73 4.07 4.01
C VAL A 106 -5.94 4.79 4.61
N SER A 107 -6.08 6.10 4.40
CA SER A 107 -7.26 6.87 4.83
C SER A 107 -8.56 6.29 4.27
N MET A 108 -8.58 5.94 2.97
CA MET A 108 -9.72 5.28 2.34
C MET A 108 -10.01 3.90 2.95
N MET A 109 -8.98 3.11 3.26
CA MET A 109 -9.14 1.81 3.93
C MET A 109 -9.72 1.97 5.34
N LEU A 110 -9.27 2.97 6.10
CA LEU A 110 -9.77 3.26 7.44
C LEU A 110 -11.23 3.72 7.42
N ASN A 111 -11.64 4.47 6.40
CA ASN A 111 -13.05 4.83 6.21
C ASN A 111 -13.94 3.60 5.99
N LEU A 112 -13.40 2.55 5.37
CA LEU A 112 -14.08 1.28 5.17
C LEU A 112 -13.89 0.29 6.34
N ARG A 113 -13.12 0.64 7.38
CA ARG A 113 -12.64 -0.28 8.43
C ARG A 113 -13.70 -1.24 8.97
N SER A 114 -14.81 -0.70 9.48
CA SER A 114 -15.87 -1.53 10.08
C SER A 114 -16.48 -2.50 9.07
N SER A 115 -16.61 -2.06 7.81
CA SER A 115 -17.06 -2.89 6.71
C SER A 115 -16.01 -3.96 6.38
N LEU A 116 -14.73 -3.63 6.30
CA LEU A 116 -13.68 -4.60 5.99
C LEU A 116 -13.54 -5.68 7.08
N LEU A 117 -13.54 -5.29 8.36
CA LEU A 117 -13.45 -6.22 9.49
C LEU A 117 -14.65 -7.17 9.59
N ALA A 118 -15.80 -6.80 9.04
CA ALA A 118 -16.98 -7.64 8.98
C ALA A 118 -16.97 -8.62 7.78
N THR A 119 -15.85 -8.80 7.09
CA THR A 119 -15.73 -9.77 5.99
C THR A 119 -15.10 -11.07 6.46
N GLU A 120 -15.62 -12.20 5.98
CA GLU A 120 -15.07 -13.54 6.25
C GLU A 120 -14.30 -14.12 5.06
N HIS A 121 -14.37 -13.46 3.90
CA HIS A 121 -13.81 -13.96 2.64
C HIS A 121 -13.10 -12.85 1.86
N ALA A 122 -11.98 -13.20 1.24
CA ALA A 122 -11.15 -12.30 0.43
C ALA A 122 -11.95 -11.59 -0.67
N THR A 123 -12.81 -12.31 -1.39
CA THR A 123 -13.60 -11.75 -2.49
C THR A 123 -14.53 -10.63 -2.04
N THR A 124 -15.23 -10.81 -0.93
CA THR A 124 -16.13 -9.78 -0.36
C THR A 124 -15.32 -8.58 0.15
N CYS A 125 -14.15 -8.83 0.74
CA CYS A 125 -13.22 -7.78 1.16
C CYS A 125 -12.73 -6.94 -0.04
N LEU A 126 -12.30 -7.59 -1.11
CA LEU A 126 -11.88 -6.93 -2.35
C LEU A 126 -13.02 -6.14 -3.00
N GLN A 127 -14.24 -6.70 -3.02
CA GLN A 127 -15.41 -5.97 -3.51
C GLN A 127 -15.67 -4.70 -2.70
N ARG A 128 -15.54 -4.74 -1.37
CA ARG A 128 -15.68 -3.55 -0.52
C ARG A 128 -14.58 -2.52 -0.77
N LEU A 129 -13.33 -2.95 -0.94
CA LEU A 129 -12.22 -2.06 -1.29
C LEU A 129 -12.40 -1.42 -2.68
N LEU A 130 -12.93 -2.16 -3.65
CA LEU A 130 -13.05 -1.69 -5.04
C LEU A 130 -14.35 -0.91 -5.34
N ASN A 131 -15.24 -0.77 -4.36
CA ASN A 131 -16.51 -0.05 -4.48
C ASN A 131 -16.69 0.90 -3.30
N ILE A 132 -16.05 2.07 -3.39
CA ILE A 132 -16.12 3.10 -2.36
C ILE A 132 -17.52 3.72 -2.34
N PRO A 133 -18.17 3.88 -1.17
CA PRO A 133 -19.48 4.49 -1.07
C PRO A 133 -19.47 5.94 -1.59
N GLU A 134 -20.55 6.38 -2.25
CA GLU A 134 -20.68 7.76 -2.77
C GLU A 134 -20.82 8.81 -1.66
N ASN A 135 -21.22 8.40 -0.45
CA ASN A 135 -21.43 9.30 0.70
C ASN A 135 -20.16 9.53 1.54
N VAL A 136 -18.99 9.32 0.94
CA VAL A 136 -17.72 9.55 1.61
C VAL A 136 -17.48 11.04 1.76
N GLU A 137 -17.24 11.48 3.00
CA GLU A 137 -16.88 12.86 3.26
C GLU A 137 -15.41 13.08 2.86
N LEU A 138 -15.20 13.60 1.64
CA LEU A 138 -13.88 13.81 1.04
C LEU A 138 -12.93 14.57 1.97
N ASP A 139 -13.40 15.65 2.59
CA ASP A 139 -12.60 16.46 3.50
C ASP A 139 -12.06 15.63 4.68
N LYS A 140 -12.88 14.71 5.23
CA LYS A 140 -12.44 13.81 6.30
C LYS A 140 -11.36 12.85 5.83
N LEU A 141 -11.45 12.36 4.60
CA LEU A 141 -10.40 11.50 4.02
C LEU A 141 -9.09 12.26 3.86
N ILE A 142 -9.14 13.47 3.31
CA ILE A 142 -7.96 14.31 3.07
C ILE A 142 -7.32 14.71 4.41
N GLU A 143 -8.10 15.17 5.38
CA GLU A 143 -7.58 15.55 6.70
C GLU A 143 -6.96 14.35 7.43
N LYS A 144 -7.59 13.16 7.33
CA LYS A 144 -6.98 11.93 7.84
C LYS A 144 -5.69 11.60 7.11
N ALA A 145 -5.65 11.70 5.78
CA ALA A 145 -4.44 11.44 4.99
C ALA A 145 -3.29 12.38 5.39
N LYS A 146 -3.57 13.69 5.51
CA LYS A 146 -2.59 14.70 5.99
C LYS A 146 -2.01 14.32 7.35
N SER A 147 -2.85 13.86 8.28
CA SER A 147 -2.41 13.44 9.62
C SER A 147 -1.46 12.22 9.62
N LEU A 148 -1.47 11.43 8.55
CA LEU A 148 -0.66 10.20 8.41
C LEU A 148 0.64 10.41 7.62
N VAL A 149 0.87 11.57 6.99
CA VAL A 149 2.03 11.82 6.11
C VAL A 149 3.36 11.62 6.84
N SER A 150 3.51 12.16 8.07
CA SER A 150 4.76 11.99 8.83
C SER A 150 5.05 10.52 9.09
N LEU A 151 4.03 9.75 9.45
CA LEU A 151 4.16 8.33 9.71
C LEU A 151 4.49 7.55 8.43
N ALA A 152 3.90 7.93 7.30
CA ALA A 152 4.20 7.35 5.99
C ALA A 152 5.64 7.60 5.56
N LEU A 153 6.19 8.78 5.84
CA LEU A 153 7.60 9.10 5.61
C LEU A 153 8.53 8.26 6.48
N ASP A 154 8.21 8.12 7.77
CA ASP A 154 9.02 7.33 8.71
C ASP A 154 8.93 5.82 8.42
N SER A 155 7.82 5.37 7.86
CA SER A 155 7.55 3.98 7.48
C SER A 155 8.26 3.58 6.17
N ASN A 156 8.91 4.48 5.43
CA ASN A 156 9.65 4.11 4.22
C ASN A 156 11.02 3.45 4.52
N VAL A 157 11.36 3.19 5.78
CA VAL A 157 12.58 2.48 6.18
C VAL A 157 12.37 0.96 6.00
N PRO A 158 13.26 0.24 5.28
CA PRO A 158 13.03 -1.16 4.94
C PRO A 158 12.94 -2.08 6.17
N PHE A 159 11.91 -2.91 6.20
CA PHE A 159 11.90 -4.12 7.02
C PHE A 159 12.93 -5.11 6.45
N HIS A 160 14.05 -5.29 7.15
CA HIS A 160 14.86 -6.48 6.95
C HIS A 160 14.09 -7.67 7.57
N SER A 161 13.58 -8.54 6.70
CA SER A 161 13.14 -9.92 7.01
C SER A 161 11.89 -10.07 7.90
N THR A 162 10.73 -10.28 7.26
CA THR A 162 9.70 -11.18 7.80
C THR A 162 9.36 -12.24 6.75
N PRO A 163 9.13 -13.50 7.15
CA PRO A 163 9.08 -14.61 6.21
C PRO A 163 7.80 -14.52 5.38
N VAL A 164 7.98 -14.59 4.07
CA VAL A 164 6.91 -14.92 3.14
C VAL A 164 6.24 -16.21 3.62
N VAL A 165 4.92 -16.18 3.79
CA VAL A 165 4.05 -17.28 4.28
C VAL A 165 4.09 -18.53 3.36
N GLY A 166 4.95 -18.54 2.33
CA GLY A 166 5.17 -19.66 1.41
C GLY A 166 6.06 -20.80 1.93
N ASP A 167 6.84 -20.63 3.00
CA ASP A 167 7.82 -21.65 3.43
C ASP A 167 7.32 -22.65 4.50
N VAL A 168 6.17 -22.42 5.13
CA VAL A 168 5.64 -23.34 6.16
C VAL A 168 5.17 -24.67 5.56
N ASN A 169 4.79 -24.69 4.28
CA ASN A 169 4.31 -25.91 3.62
C ASN A 169 5.45 -26.80 3.09
N ARG A 170 6.68 -26.29 2.93
CA ARG A 170 7.82 -27.09 2.47
C ARG A 170 8.48 -27.90 3.60
N ALA A 171 8.39 -27.42 4.84
CA ALA A 171 9.00 -28.08 5.99
C ALA A 171 8.20 -29.28 6.53
N LYS A 172 6.93 -29.45 6.13
CA LYS A 172 6.10 -30.61 6.53
C LYS A 172 6.24 -31.81 5.59
N GLN A 173 6.59 -31.61 4.32
CA GLN A 173 6.75 -32.71 3.35
C GLN A 173 8.11 -33.42 3.40
N SER A 174 9.13 -32.79 4.00
CA SER A 174 10.46 -33.42 4.14
C SER A 174 10.60 -34.36 5.34
N ASN A 175 9.62 -34.42 6.26
CA ASN A 175 9.70 -35.23 7.47
C ASN A 175 8.92 -36.56 7.42
N GLU A 176 8.15 -36.83 6.35
CA GLU A 176 7.42 -38.10 6.20
C GLU A 176 8.18 -39.17 5.37
N ASN A 177 9.28 -38.82 4.70
CA ASN A 177 9.99 -39.77 3.82
C ASN A 177 11.20 -40.49 4.45
N ASN A 178 11.44 -40.35 5.76
CA ASN A 178 12.61 -40.92 6.43
C ASN A 178 12.29 -42.05 7.44
N HIS A 179 11.09 -42.63 7.42
CA HIS A 179 10.76 -43.83 8.21
C HIS A 179 10.12 -44.91 7.33
N THR A 180 10.93 -45.57 6.52
CA THR A 180 10.75 -46.96 6.07
C THR A 180 12.11 -47.57 5.76
#